data_AF-A0A7V8X6G8-F1
#
_entry.id   AF-A0A7V8X6G8-F1
#
_cell.length_a   1.000
_cell.length_b   1.000
_cell.length_c   1.000
_cell.angle_alpha   90.00
_cell.angle_beta   90.00
_cell.angle_gamma   90.00
#
_symmetry.space_group_name_H-M   'P 1'
#
loop_
_entity.id
_entity.type
_entity.pdbx_description
1 polymer ?
#
loop_
_entity_poly.entity_id
_entity_poly.type
_entity_poly.pdbx_seq_one_letter_code
_entity_poly.pdbx_strand_id
1 'polypeptide(L)'
;MYWTKKHVMMCTSQHCNQKGAMDVLGRLRREVFRRGLDTEIMVNNCGTIDLCDIGPNMVIYPDNVIYGGVTAADLPDILAYLQGGPVVERLLLQPRSNFEGKRRDFYTGMLSNNVNNEGAALELAKSHDLDDVFFEEQFRRGFMARKPIEGSDQMRIHPTKKALTRYGLLDAGNRADDF
;
A
#
# COMPACT_ATOMS: atom_id res chain seq x y z
N MET A 1 -10.50 -17.35 -24.85
CA MET A 1 -9.09 -16.91 -24.79
C MET A 1 -8.57 -17.19 -23.39
N TYR A 2 -7.73 -18.21 -23.22
CA TYR A 2 -7.21 -18.62 -21.91
C TYR A 2 -5.77 -18.14 -21.67
N TRP A 3 -5.06 -17.78 -22.74
CA TRP A 3 -3.66 -17.34 -22.70
C TRP A 3 -3.62 -15.83 -22.90
N THR A 4 -2.95 -15.13 -21.98
CA THR A 4 -2.81 -13.67 -22.00
C THR A 4 -1.33 -13.32 -21.84
N LYS A 5 -0.86 -12.28 -22.54
CA LYS A 5 0.49 -11.76 -22.34
C LYS A 5 0.59 -10.97 -21.05
N LYS A 6 -0.45 -10.20 -20.71
CA LYS A 6 -0.57 -9.51 -19.42
C LYS A 6 -1.88 -9.84 -18.72
N HIS A 7 -1.83 -10.06 -17.42
CA HIS A 7 -3.02 -10.21 -16.58
C HIS A 7 -3.10 -9.04 -15.61
N VAL A 8 -4.11 -8.20 -15.80
CA VAL A 8 -4.39 -7.04 -14.97
C VAL A 8 -5.48 -7.41 -13.97
N MET A 9 -5.16 -7.31 -12.69
CA MET A 9 -6.03 -7.62 -11.56
C MET A 9 -6.30 -6.35 -10.77
N MET A 10 -7.53 -5.84 -10.83
CA MET A 10 -7.94 -4.65 -10.08
C MET A 10 -8.59 -5.07 -8.76
N CYS A 11 -8.06 -4.61 -7.62
CA CYS A 11 -8.71 -4.83 -6.34
C CYS A 11 -10.04 -4.08 -6.30
N THR A 12 -11.14 -4.82 -6.09
CA THR A 12 -12.50 -4.27 -6.01
C THR A 12 -13.18 -4.55 -4.66
N SER A 13 -12.39 -5.00 -3.68
CA SER A 13 -12.88 -5.12 -2.30
C SER A 13 -13.29 -3.77 -1.73
N GLN A 14 -14.09 -3.79 -0.65
CA GLN A 14 -14.80 -2.64 -0.08
C GLN A 14 -13.99 -1.32 -0.10
N HIS A 15 -12.78 -1.29 0.47
CA HIS A 15 -11.94 -0.09 0.54
C HIS A 15 -11.52 0.46 -0.83
N CYS A 16 -11.10 -0.40 -1.75
CA CYS A 16 -10.75 0.04 -3.11
C CYS A 16 -11.99 0.49 -3.88
N ASN A 17 -13.13 -0.19 -3.68
CA ASN A 17 -14.38 0.20 -4.32
C ASN A 17 -14.88 1.59 -3.85
N GLN A 18 -14.80 1.87 -2.55
CA GLN A 18 -15.11 3.20 -2.00
C GLN A 18 -14.22 4.31 -2.59
N LYS A 19 -13.01 3.97 -3.02
CA LYS A 19 -12.07 4.87 -3.71
C LYS A 19 -12.20 4.86 -5.24
N GLY A 20 -13.27 4.29 -5.80
CA GLY A 20 -13.59 4.34 -7.24
C GLY A 20 -13.05 3.20 -8.09
N ALA A 21 -12.57 2.10 -7.49
CA ALA A 21 -11.98 0.97 -8.26
C ALA A 21 -12.88 0.40 -9.35
N MET A 22 -14.20 0.33 -9.12
CA MET A 22 -15.14 -0.22 -10.11
C MET A 22 -15.27 0.67 -11.35
N ASP A 23 -15.19 1.99 -11.20
CA ASP A 23 -15.20 2.92 -12.35
C ASP A 23 -13.91 2.76 -13.19
N VAL A 24 -12.76 2.71 -12.52
CA VAL A 24 -11.46 2.45 -13.15
C VAL A 24 -11.48 1.13 -13.93
N LEU A 25 -11.93 0.04 -13.29
CA LEU A 25 -12.03 -1.28 -13.92
C LEU A 25 -12.94 -1.26 -15.16
N GLY A 26 -14.12 -0.65 -15.05
CA GLY A 26 -15.09 -0.57 -16.14
C GLY A 26 -14.58 0.23 -17.34
N ARG A 27 -13.89 1.35 -17.10
CA ARG A 27 -13.25 2.15 -18.15
C ARG A 27 -12.07 1.42 -18.79
N LEU A 28 -11.21 0.79 -18.00
CA LEU A 28 -10.07 0.03 -18.50
C LEU A 28 -10.52 -1.11 -19.43
N ARG A 29 -11.52 -1.90 -19.01
CA ARG A 29 -12.09 -2.98 -19.84
C ARG A 29 -12.63 -2.47 -21.17
N ARG A 30 -13.36 -1.35 -21.15
CA ARG A 30 -13.89 -0.72 -22.38
C ARG A 30 -12.76 -0.28 -23.31
N GLU A 31 -11.72 0.35 -22.79
CA GLU A 31 -10.59 0.78 -23.60
C GLU A 31 -9.77 -0.38 -24.18
N VAL A 32 -9.53 -1.44 -23.40
CA VAL A 32 -8.86 -2.66 -23.87
C VAL A 32 -9.64 -3.28 -25.03
N PHE A 33 -10.96 -3.43 -24.89
CA PHE A 33 -11.82 -3.94 -25.96
C PHE A 33 -11.85 -3.01 -27.18
N ARG A 34 -12.04 -1.70 -26.98
CA ARG A 34 -12.10 -0.70 -28.08
C ARG A 34 -10.83 -0.67 -28.92
N ARG A 35 -9.69 -1.00 -28.33
CA ARG A 35 -8.37 -1.04 -28.98
C ARG A 35 -8.01 -2.43 -29.53
N GLY A 36 -8.88 -3.43 -29.39
CA GLY A 36 -8.63 -4.82 -29.83
C GLY A 36 -7.53 -5.53 -29.02
N LEU A 37 -7.23 -5.03 -27.82
CA LEU A 37 -6.16 -5.54 -26.95
C LEU A 37 -6.63 -6.69 -26.06
N ASP A 38 -7.94 -6.96 -26.05
CA ASP A 38 -8.57 -8.05 -25.31
C ASP A 38 -8.17 -9.44 -25.84
N THR A 39 -7.34 -9.51 -26.90
CA THR A 39 -6.68 -10.73 -27.40
C THR A 39 -5.36 -11.05 -26.67
N GLU A 40 -4.75 -10.07 -26.01
CA GLU A 40 -3.43 -10.20 -25.36
C GLU A 40 -3.43 -9.75 -23.89
N ILE A 41 -4.44 -9.00 -23.47
CA ILE A 41 -4.56 -8.42 -22.13
C ILE A 41 -5.87 -8.87 -21.52
N MET A 42 -5.77 -9.59 -20.40
CA MET A 42 -6.89 -9.99 -19.59
C MET A 42 -7.05 -9.03 -18.43
N VAL A 43 -8.26 -8.49 -18.23
CA VAL A 43 -8.57 -7.55 -17.15
C VAL A 43 -9.65 -8.10 -16.24
N ASN A 44 -9.27 -8.52 -15.03
CA ASN A 44 -10.18 -9.04 -14.02
C ASN A 44 -10.20 -8.18 -12.76
N ASN A 45 -11.27 -8.34 -11.98
CA ASN A 45 -11.28 -7.89 -10.62
C ASN A 45 -10.66 -8.96 -9.70
N CYS A 46 -10.16 -8.53 -8.55
CA CYS A 46 -9.70 -9.40 -7.48
C CYS A 46 -10.17 -8.92 -6.11
N GLY A 47 -9.98 -9.79 -5.12
CA GLY A 47 -10.16 -9.49 -3.70
C GLY A 47 -9.06 -8.56 -3.16
N THR A 48 -9.02 -8.40 -1.84
CA THR A 48 -7.99 -7.61 -1.17
C THR A 48 -6.60 -8.19 -1.43
N ILE A 49 -5.62 -7.31 -1.54
CA ILE A 49 -4.18 -7.64 -1.54
C ILE A 49 -3.48 -7.07 -0.29
N ASP A 50 -4.28 -6.75 0.74
CA ASP A 50 -3.86 -6.21 2.03
C ASP A 50 -3.13 -4.87 1.98
N LEU A 51 -3.50 -4.03 1.01
CA LEU A 51 -2.97 -2.67 0.79
C LEU A 51 -4.10 -1.63 0.69
N CYS A 52 -5.16 -1.81 1.49
CA CYS A 52 -6.39 -1.00 1.43
C CYS A 52 -6.15 0.51 1.65
N ASP A 53 -5.18 0.84 2.50
CA ASP A 53 -4.78 2.20 2.85
C ASP A 53 -4.27 2.99 1.63
N ILE A 54 -3.61 2.33 0.67
CA ILE A 54 -3.07 2.96 -0.55
C ILE A 54 -3.81 2.58 -1.83
N GLY A 55 -4.95 1.90 -1.72
CA GLY A 55 -5.79 1.61 -2.88
C GLY A 55 -6.39 2.87 -3.53
N PRO A 56 -7.01 2.76 -4.71
CA PRO A 56 -7.26 1.53 -5.47
C PRO A 56 -5.99 0.86 -6.00
N ASN A 57 -5.90 -0.47 -5.83
CA ASN A 57 -4.70 -1.22 -6.21
C ASN A 57 -4.92 -2.03 -7.49
N MET A 58 -3.90 -2.07 -8.34
CA MET A 58 -3.85 -2.84 -9.57
C MET A 58 -2.58 -3.69 -9.62
N VAL A 59 -2.72 -5.01 -9.82
CA VAL A 59 -1.59 -5.95 -9.95
C VAL A 59 -1.49 -6.40 -11.38
N ILE A 60 -0.27 -6.42 -11.94
CA ILE A 60 -0.02 -6.71 -13.34
C ILE A 60 1.05 -7.79 -13.45
N TYR A 61 0.66 -8.94 -13.98
CA TYR A 61 1.54 -10.06 -14.30
C TYR A 61 1.79 -10.16 -15.81
N PRO A 62 2.94 -10.71 -16.25
CA PRO A 62 4.03 -11.28 -15.45
C PRO A 62 5.03 -10.26 -14.91
N ASP A 63 4.83 -8.97 -15.18
CA ASP A 63 5.78 -7.89 -14.92
C ASP A 63 6.04 -7.60 -13.42
N ASN A 64 5.33 -8.26 -12.51
CA ASN A 64 5.40 -8.05 -11.04
C ASN A 64 5.18 -6.59 -10.65
N VAL A 65 4.29 -5.89 -11.36
CA VAL A 65 3.96 -4.49 -11.09
C VAL A 65 2.72 -4.42 -10.19
N ILE A 66 2.80 -3.59 -9.15
CA ILE A 66 1.67 -3.20 -8.33
C ILE A 66 1.55 -1.69 -8.41
N TYR A 67 0.41 -1.19 -8.86
CA TYR A 67 0.05 0.22 -8.79
C TYR A 67 -0.88 0.48 -7.61
N GLY A 68 -0.60 1.54 -6.86
CA GLY A 68 -1.45 2.09 -5.79
C GLY A 68 -2.07 3.42 -6.22
N GLY A 69 -3.18 3.79 -5.58
CA GLY A 69 -3.85 5.08 -5.80
C GLY A 69 -4.36 5.30 -7.22
N VAL A 70 -4.68 4.24 -7.96
CA VAL A 70 -5.08 4.34 -9.38
C VAL A 70 -6.42 5.05 -9.53
N THR A 71 -6.47 6.01 -10.47
CA THR A 71 -7.66 6.77 -10.86
C THR A 71 -7.97 6.61 -12.34
N ALA A 72 -9.16 7.07 -12.76
CA ALA A 72 -9.54 7.03 -14.18
C ALA A 72 -8.66 7.92 -15.07
N ALA A 73 -8.03 8.96 -14.51
CA ALA A 73 -7.12 9.85 -15.23
C ALA A 73 -5.80 9.16 -15.62
N ASP A 74 -5.47 8.05 -14.96
CA ASP A 74 -4.21 7.31 -15.17
C ASP A 74 -4.30 6.29 -16.31
N LEU A 75 -5.52 6.01 -16.81
CA LEU A 75 -5.75 4.98 -17.81
C LEU A 75 -4.96 5.18 -19.12
N PRO A 76 -4.76 6.40 -19.64
CA PRO A 76 -3.92 6.61 -20.82
C PRO A 76 -2.49 6.08 -20.62
N ASP A 77 -1.86 6.40 -19.50
CA ASP A 77 -0.49 5.97 -19.17
C ASP A 77 -0.44 4.45 -18.93
N ILE A 78 -1.42 3.91 -18.20
CA ILE A 78 -1.53 2.47 -17.92
C ILE A 78 -1.70 1.68 -19.22
N LEU A 79 -2.54 2.15 -20.15
CA LEU A 79 -2.72 1.50 -21.45
C LEU A 79 -1.43 1.54 -22.27
N ALA A 80 -0.69 2.65 -22.27
CA ALA A 80 0.61 2.74 -22.94
C ALA A 80 1.60 1.72 -22.36
N TYR A 81 1.68 1.59 -21.04
CA TYR A 81 2.48 0.57 -20.36
C TYR A 81 2.06 -0.86 -20.73
N LEU A 82 0.76 -1.14 -20.76
CA LEU A 82 0.24 -2.46 -21.13
C LEU A 82 0.59 -2.84 -22.57
N GLN A 83 0.76 -1.85 -23.45
CA GLN A 83 1.19 -2.00 -24.85
C GLN A 83 2.73 -2.02 -25.02
N GLY A 84 3.51 -2.08 -23.94
CA GLY A 84 4.98 -2.15 -23.97
C GLY A 84 5.69 -0.82 -23.72
N GLY A 85 4.96 0.23 -23.33
CA GLY A 85 5.55 1.47 -22.82
C GLY A 85 6.19 1.31 -21.44
N PRO A 86 6.82 2.38 -20.91
CA PRO A 86 7.45 2.35 -19.59
C PRO A 86 6.42 2.21 -18.46
N VAL A 87 6.88 1.72 -17.30
CA VAL A 87 6.08 1.65 -16.08
C VAL A 87 5.69 3.05 -15.62
N VAL A 88 4.50 3.19 -15.04
CA VAL A 88 3.99 4.46 -14.49
C VAL A 88 4.56 4.67 -13.09
N GLU A 89 5.80 5.18 -13.01
CA GLU A 89 6.61 5.27 -11.76
C GLU A 89 5.88 5.91 -10.57
N ARG A 90 5.09 6.96 -10.81
CA ARG A 90 4.34 7.66 -9.75
C ARG A 90 3.26 6.80 -9.08
N LEU A 91 2.77 5.77 -9.76
CA LEU A 91 1.78 4.82 -9.23
C LEU A 91 2.43 3.57 -8.66
N LEU A 92 3.69 3.30 -9.02
CA LEU A 92 4.39 2.07 -8.69
C LEU A 92 4.59 1.94 -7.18
N LEU A 93 4.12 0.82 -6.64
CA LEU A 93 4.40 0.44 -5.27
C LEU A 93 5.81 -0.15 -5.17
N GLN A 94 6.72 0.65 -4.64
CA GLN A 94 8.10 0.27 -4.33
C GLN A 94 8.51 0.82 -2.96
N PRO A 95 9.54 0.26 -2.30
CA PRO A 95 9.96 0.70 -0.96
C PRO A 95 10.27 2.20 -0.84
N ARG A 96 10.64 2.85 -1.96
CA ARG A 96 10.93 4.30 -2.03
C ARG A 96 9.84 5.12 -2.73
N SER A 97 8.70 4.51 -3.03
CA SER A 97 7.54 5.21 -3.61
C SER A 97 6.90 6.16 -2.61
N ASN A 98 6.10 7.10 -3.10
CA ASN A 98 5.32 8.02 -2.27
C ASN A 98 4.46 7.30 -1.21
N PHE A 99 4.00 6.08 -1.51
CA PHE A 99 3.13 5.30 -0.62
C PHE A 99 3.87 4.65 0.55
N GLU A 100 5.06 4.12 0.32
CA GLU A 100 5.86 3.45 1.37
C GLU A 100 6.86 4.41 2.04
N GLY A 101 7.26 5.48 1.37
CA GLY A 101 8.15 6.51 1.90
C GLY A 101 7.59 7.17 3.16
N LYS A 102 6.33 7.65 3.10
CA LYS A 102 5.65 8.26 4.27
C LYS A 102 5.59 7.32 5.47
N ARG A 103 5.34 6.02 5.23
CA ARG A 103 5.32 5.01 6.31
C ARG A 103 6.69 4.78 6.88
N ARG A 104 7.71 4.64 6.02
CA ARG A 104 9.10 4.52 6.46
C ARG A 104 9.51 5.73 7.30
N ASP A 105 9.16 6.94 6.87
CA ASP A 105 9.47 8.17 7.58
C ASP A 105 8.75 8.22 8.94
N PHE A 106 7.48 7.81 9.01
CA PHE A 106 6.75 7.62 10.26
C PHE A 106 7.47 6.66 11.22
N TYR A 107 7.83 5.45 10.77
CA TYR A 107 8.54 4.48 11.62
C TYR A 107 9.94 4.96 12.00
N THR A 108 10.63 5.67 11.11
CA THR A 108 11.93 6.28 11.39
C THR A 108 11.77 7.36 12.46
N GLY A 109 10.77 8.24 12.33
CA GLY A 109 10.44 9.26 13.31
C GLY A 109 10.06 8.69 14.67
N MET A 110 9.35 7.55 14.71
CA MET A 110 9.05 6.86 15.96
C MET A 110 10.34 6.44 16.69
N LEU A 111 11.28 5.82 15.96
CA LEU A 111 12.56 5.37 16.53
C LEU A 111 13.44 6.54 16.94
N SER A 112 13.65 7.51 16.04
CA SER A 112 14.54 8.65 16.28
C SER A 112 14.07 9.54 17.44
N ASN A 113 12.75 9.65 17.65
CA ASN A 113 12.17 10.48 18.71
C ASN A 113 11.70 9.66 19.93
N ASN A 114 11.99 8.35 19.99
CA ASN A 114 11.56 7.44 21.07
C ASN A 114 10.03 7.51 21.36
N VAL A 115 9.21 7.63 20.32
CA VAL A 115 7.75 7.70 20.45
C VAL A 115 7.21 6.33 20.86
N ASN A 116 6.57 6.27 22.03
CA ASN A 116 6.15 5.02 22.65
C ASN A 116 4.73 5.06 23.26
N ASN A 117 3.96 6.11 23.00
CA ASN A 117 2.55 6.24 23.41
C ASN A 117 1.67 6.64 22.22
N GLU A 118 0.39 6.24 22.24
CA GLU A 118 -0.53 6.37 21.10
C GLU A 118 -0.78 7.81 20.67
N GLY A 119 -0.96 8.73 21.62
CA GLY A 119 -1.20 10.14 21.29
C GLY A 119 -0.06 10.75 20.49
N ALA A 120 1.19 10.59 20.95
CA ALA A 120 2.36 11.09 20.25
C ALA A 120 2.58 10.39 18.89
N ALA A 121 2.30 9.09 18.79
CA ALA A 121 2.42 8.38 17.52
C ALA A 121 1.34 8.79 16.51
N LEU A 122 0.12 9.05 16.96
CA LEU A 122 -0.95 9.53 16.09
C LEU A 122 -0.63 10.92 15.54
N GLU A 123 -0.12 11.84 16.38
CA GLU A 123 0.31 13.16 15.92
C GLU A 123 1.50 13.07 14.94
N LEU A 124 2.44 12.15 15.19
CA LEU A 124 3.52 11.89 14.23
C LEU A 124 2.98 11.33 12.91
N ALA A 125 2.02 10.40 12.94
CA ALA A 125 1.39 9.86 11.74
C ALA A 125 0.74 10.98 10.90
N LYS A 126 -0.05 11.86 11.54
CA LYS A 126 -0.68 13.01 10.88
C LYS A 126 0.34 13.95 10.25
N SER A 127 1.50 14.16 10.88
CA SER A 127 2.57 15.00 10.30
C SER A 127 3.17 14.44 9.00
N HIS A 128 2.94 13.16 8.71
CA HIS A 128 3.32 12.49 7.46
C HIS A 128 2.12 12.27 6.51
N ASP A 129 0.99 12.97 6.72
CA ASP A 129 -0.28 12.78 6.02
C ASP A 129 -0.85 11.35 6.12
N LEU A 130 -0.63 10.69 7.26
CA LEU A 130 -1.20 9.38 7.55
C LEU A 130 -2.35 9.56 8.53
N ASP A 131 -3.56 9.18 8.09
CA ASP A 131 -4.79 9.39 8.85
C ASP A 131 -4.98 8.35 9.97
N ASP A 132 -5.98 8.59 10.81
CA ASP A 132 -6.34 7.73 11.94
C ASP A 132 -6.68 6.30 11.47
N VAL A 133 -7.22 6.15 10.25
CA VAL A 133 -7.52 4.85 9.64
C VAL A 133 -6.24 4.07 9.37
N PHE A 134 -5.23 4.71 8.78
CA PHE A 134 -3.90 4.12 8.62
C PHE A 134 -3.32 3.71 9.97
N PHE A 135 -3.40 4.58 10.98
CA PHE A 135 -2.79 4.35 12.27
C PHE A 135 -3.35 3.09 12.95
N GLU A 136 -4.67 2.96 13.04
CA GLU A 136 -5.30 1.77 13.61
C GLU A 136 -5.01 0.50 12.81
N GLU A 137 -4.90 0.63 11.49
CA GLU A 137 -4.57 -0.46 10.59
C GLU A 137 -3.15 -1.03 10.85
N GLN A 138 -2.22 -0.24 11.43
CA GLN A 138 -0.88 -0.74 11.78
C GLN A 138 -0.94 -1.79 12.89
N PHE A 139 -1.85 -1.65 13.85
CA PHE A 139 -2.06 -2.66 14.88
C PHE A 139 -2.77 -3.89 14.32
N ARG A 140 -3.83 -3.69 13.53
CA ARG A 140 -4.58 -4.80 12.90
C ARG A 140 -3.69 -5.67 12.01
N ARG A 141 -2.73 -5.06 11.31
CA ARG A 141 -1.78 -5.75 10.41
C ARG A 141 -0.54 -6.25 11.13
N GLY A 142 -0.42 -6.03 12.45
CA GLY A 142 0.73 -6.43 13.25
C GLY A 142 2.04 -5.73 12.86
N PHE A 143 1.95 -4.50 12.33
CA PHE A 143 3.11 -3.63 12.16
C PHE A 143 3.45 -2.89 13.46
N MET A 144 2.45 -2.60 14.29
CA MET A 144 2.61 -2.05 15.64
C MET A 144 1.98 -2.96 16.69
N ALA A 145 2.50 -2.90 17.91
CA ALA A 145 1.99 -3.66 19.06
C ALA A 145 1.80 -2.76 20.28
N ARG A 146 0.82 -3.11 21.12
CA ARG A 146 0.54 -2.50 22.43
C ARG A 146 1.06 -3.46 23.52
N LYS A 147 1.86 -2.97 24.48
CA LYS A 147 2.35 -3.73 25.65
C LYS A 147 1.97 -2.95 26.93
N PRO A 148 1.41 -3.59 27.95
CA PRO A 148 1.15 -2.93 29.24
C PRO A 148 2.43 -2.35 29.84
N ILE A 149 2.31 -1.20 30.50
CA ILE A 149 3.39 -0.66 31.35
C ILE A 149 3.19 -1.21 32.75
N GLU A 150 4.19 -1.91 33.28
CA GLU A 150 4.12 -2.51 34.62
C GLU A 150 3.83 -1.44 35.68
N GLY A 151 2.81 -1.69 36.51
CA GLY A 151 2.38 -0.74 37.55
C GLY A 151 1.60 0.48 37.05
N SER A 152 1.11 0.48 35.81
CA SER A 152 0.30 1.55 35.23
C SER A 152 -0.86 0.99 34.40
N ASP A 153 -1.98 1.72 34.33
CA ASP A 153 -3.10 1.41 33.43
C ASP A 153 -2.81 1.80 31.96
N GLN A 154 -1.61 2.33 31.70
CA GLN A 154 -1.20 2.80 30.38
C GLN A 154 -0.56 1.69 29.54
N MET A 155 -0.74 1.79 28.22
CA MET A 155 -0.10 0.93 27.23
C MET A 155 1.06 1.65 26.55
N ARG A 156 2.19 0.95 26.41
CA ARG A 156 3.29 1.33 25.53
C ARG A 156 3.05 0.78 24.14
N ILE A 157 3.32 1.58 23.12
CA ILE A 157 3.32 1.13 21.72
C ILE A 157 4.72 1.09 21.15
N HIS A 158 4.95 0.19 20.19
CA HIS A 158 6.22 0.08 19.48
C HIS A 158 6.03 -0.52 18.08
N PRO A 159 6.88 -0.16 17.12
CA PRO A 159 7.00 -0.88 15.87
C PRO A 159 7.45 -2.32 16.11
N THR A 160 6.83 -3.27 15.43
CA THR A 160 7.19 -4.70 15.51
C THR A 160 8.39 -5.02 14.63
N LYS A 161 9.03 -6.18 14.85
CA LYS A 161 10.06 -6.71 13.93
C LYS A 161 9.59 -6.76 12.48
N LYS A 162 8.30 -7.04 12.22
CA LYS A 162 7.72 -7.02 10.87
C LYS A 162 7.84 -5.64 10.21
N ALA A 163 7.51 -4.57 10.94
CA ALA A 163 7.68 -3.20 10.44
C ALA A 163 9.15 -2.88 10.21
N LEU A 164 9.99 -3.15 11.20
CA LEU A 164 11.42 -2.83 11.13
C LEU A 164 12.11 -3.55 9.97
N THR A 165 11.83 -4.83 9.74
CA THR A 165 12.35 -5.57 8.58
C THR A 165 11.85 -4.99 7.27
N ARG A 166 10.54 -4.70 7.14
CA ARG A 166 9.95 -4.17 5.91
C ARG A 166 10.60 -2.86 5.47
N TYR A 167 10.88 -1.99 6.43
CA TYR A 167 11.41 -0.65 6.16
C TYR A 167 12.93 -0.52 6.31
N GLY A 168 13.64 -1.62 6.58
CA GLY A 168 15.09 -1.64 6.73
C GLY A 168 15.58 -0.86 7.96
N LEU A 169 14.85 -0.94 9.07
CA LEU A 169 15.08 -0.18 10.30
C LEU A 169 15.52 -1.05 11.50
N LEU A 170 15.85 -2.33 11.28
CA LEU A 170 16.30 -3.23 12.35
C LEU A 170 17.54 -2.71 13.07
N ASP A 171 18.48 -2.12 12.33
CA ASP A 171 19.75 -1.63 12.89
C ASP A 171 19.64 -0.21 13.49
N ALA A 172 18.55 0.50 13.19
CA ALA A 172 18.31 1.86 13.70
C ALA A 172 17.82 1.88 15.15
N GLY A 173 17.38 0.73 15.67
CA GLY A 173 16.89 0.56 17.04
C GLY A 173 17.56 -0.63 17.69
N ASN A 174 18.79 -0.44 18.16
CA ASN A 174 19.46 -1.47 18.94
C ASN A 174 18.66 -1.70 20.24
N ARG A 175 18.18 -2.94 20.39
CA ARG A 175 17.58 -3.67 21.54
C ARG A 175 16.09 -4.00 21.42
N ALA A 176 15.80 -5.03 20.63
CA ALA A 176 14.56 -5.80 20.72
C ALA A 176 14.56 -6.84 21.86
N ASP A 177 15.67 -6.97 22.61
CA ASP A 177 15.88 -8.04 23.59
C ASP A 177 15.90 -7.56 25.07
N ASP A 178 15.54 -6.30 25.35
CA ASP A 178 15.45 -5.75 26.72
C ASP A 178 13.99 -5.70 27.26
N PHE A 179 13.12 -6.66 26.90
CA PHE A 179 11.71 -6.67 27.31
C PHE A 179 11.07 -8.03 27.55
#